data_AF-A0A438FBU8-F1
#
_entry.id   AF-A0A438FBU8-F1
#
_cell.length_a   1.000
_cell.length_b   1.000
_cell.length_c   1.000
_cell.angle_alpha   90.00
_cell.angle_beta   90.00
_cell.angle_gamma   90.00
#
_symmetry.space_group_name_H-M   'P 1'
#
loop_
_entity.id
_entity.type
_entity.pdbx_description
1 polymer ?
#
loop_
_entity_poly.entity_id
_entity_poly.type
_entity_poly.pdbx_seq_one_letter_code
_entity_poly.pdbx_strand_id
1 'polypeptide(L)'
;MHLLTLNYCGFVARYLDSCKRHGVVPNSAVLSWFYKAKIQKSSHEKCSIVVLLDHLRAADFSPLIDVFLEIDSSNIDAVDILHESPIILTEEYVLSMIRTINLKLRLVELRDVSFGKDFFRFVLWFPSIIFEKDMVVTSFMRQL
;
A
#
# COMPACT_ATOMS: atom_id res chain seq x y z
N MET A 1 29.83 -13.73 23.36
CA MET A 1 29.01 -12.50 23.37
C MET A 1 28.10 -12.57 22.15
N HIS A 2 26.88 -13.04 22.34
CA HIS A 2 25.87 -13.24 21.29
C HIS A 2 25.44 -11.90 20.70
N LEU A 3 26.02 -11.50 19.57
CA LEU A 3 25.40 -10.47 18.74
C LEU A 3 24.32 -11.15 17.90
N LEU A 4 23.13 -11.20 18.48
CA LEU A 4 21.87 -11.31 17.77
C LEU A 4 21.81 -10.17 16.75
N THR A 5 22.31 -10.39 15.53
CA THR A 5 21.82 -9.64 14.36
C THR A 5 20.39 -10.10 14.12
N LEU A 6 19.49 -9.56 14.94
CA LEU A 6 18.07 -9.49 14.66
C LEU A 6 17.94 -8.96 13.24
N ASN A 7 17.54 -9.83 12.32
CA ASN A 7 17.04 -9.50 11.00
C ASN A 7 15.69 -8.77 11.18
N TYR A 8 15.78 -7.58 11.78
CA TYR A 8 14.69 -6.78 12.31
C TYR A 8 14.05 -6.09 11.11
N CYS A 9 12.87 -6.58 10.72
CA CYS A 9 11.99 -6.06 9.68
C CYS A 9 12.41 -4.69 9.10
N GLY A 10 13.13 -4.70 7.98
CA GLY A 10 13.81 -3.53 7.42
C GLY A 10 12.89 -2.43 6.88
N PHE A 11 11.56 -2.55 7.01
CA PHE A 11 10.60 -1.62 6.42
C PHE A 11 10.84 -0.17 6.84
N VAL A 12 11.02 0.08 8.14
CA VAL A 12 11.23 1.44 8.66
C VAL A 12 12.55 2.01 8.13
N ALA A 13 13.62 1.22 8.15
CA ALA A 13 14.93 1.67 7.68
C ALA A 13 14.91 1.95 6.16
N ARG A 14 14.33 1.05 5.36
CA ARG A 14 14.17 1.21 3.91
C ARG A 14 13.30 2.41 3.57
N TYR A 15 12.22 2.63 4.31
CA TYR A 15 11.36 3.80 4.10
C TYR A 15 12.10 5.10 4.40
N LEU A 16 12.82 5.18 5.52
CA LEU A 16 13.60 6.36 5.88
C LEU A 16 14.72 6.63 4.88
N ASP A 17 15.43 5.60 4.42
CA ASP A 17 16.44 5.72 3.38
C ASP A 17 15.82 6.21 2.06
N SER A 18 14.70 5.62 1.66
CA SER A 18 13.98 6.00 0.45
C SER A 18 13.48 7.45 0.51
N CYS A 19 12.88 7.89 1.62
CA CYS A 19 12.49 9.28 1.83
C CYS A 19 13.69 10.24 1.67
N LYS A 20 14.86 9.85 2.20
CA LYS A 20 16.10 10.62 2.04
C LYS A 20 16.55 10.67 0.58
N ARG A 21 16.51 9.56 -0.16
CA ARG A 21 16.85 9.50 -1.59
C ARG A 21 15.93 10.39 -2.44
N HIS A 22 14.65 10.45 -2.11
CA HIS A 22 13.66 11.29 -2.78
C HIS A 22 13.58 12.74 -2.26
N GLY A 23 14.34 13.07 -1.21
CA GLY A 23 14.36 14.43 -0.64
C GLY A 23 13.04 14.85 0.04
N VAL A 24 12.28 13.89 0.58
CA VAL A 24 10.97 14.15 1.21
C VAL A 24 11.02 13.87 2.72
N VAL A 25 10.17 14.58 3.47
CA VAL A 25 10.01 14.34 4.91
C VAL A 25 9.20 13.05 5.11
N PRO A 26 9.65 12.10 5.95
CA PRO A 26 8.91 10.86 6.21
C PRO A 26 7.50 11.13 6.76
N ASN A 27 6.50 10.46 6.18
CA ASN A 27 5.13 10.55 6.63
C ASN A 27 4.93 9.68 7.89
N SER A 28 4.39 10.28 8.96
CA SER A 28 4.18 9.60 10.24
C SER A 28 3.14 8.48 10.17
N ALA A 29 2.12 8.61 9.31
CA ALA A 29 1.15 7.54 9.09
C ALA A 29 1.81 6.32 8.44
N VAL A 30 2.64 6.54 7.42
CA VAL A 30 3.39 5.46 6.76
C VAL A 30 4.33 4.74 7.74
N LEU A 31 5.06 5.50 8.56
CA LEU A 31 5.90 4.93 9.62
C LEU A 31 5.08 4.07 10.60
N SER A 32 3.89 4.53 11.00
CA SER A 32 3.01 3.78 11.91
C SER A 32 2.61 2.42 11.34
N TRP A 33 2.34 2.34 10.04
CA TRP A 33 2.01 1.09 9.36
C TRP A 33 3.19 0.11 9.38
N PHE A 34 4.40 0.60 9.09
CA PHE A 34 5.61 -0.24 9.12
C PHE A 34 5.99 -0.68 10.53
N TYR A 35 5.79 0.16 11.54
CA TYR A 35 5.97 -0.25 12.94
C TYR A 35 4.98 -1.33 13.34
N LYS A 36 3.71 -1.21 12.96
CA LYS A 36 2.69 -2.23 13.21
C LYS A 36 3.05 -3.57 12.57
N ALA A 37 3.45 -3.55 11.29
CA ALA A 37 3.89 -4.75 10.57
C ALA A 37 5.10 -5.42 11.23
N LYS A 38 6.06 -4.62 11.71
CA LYS A 38 7.21 -5.10 12.46
C LYS A 38 6.81 -5.79 13.77
N ILE A 39 5.86 -5.22 14.53
CA ILE A 39 5.33 -5.81 15.76
C ILE A 39 4.65 -7.15 15.45
N GLN A 40 3.75 -7.20 14.46
CA GLN A 40 3.08 -8.42 14.03
C GLN A 40 4.07 -9.53 13.69
N LYS A 41 5.11 -9.20 12.90
CA LYS A 41 6.16 -10.16 12.53
C LYS A 41 6.93 -10.68 13.74
N SER A 42 7.26 -9.83 14.71
CA SER A 42 7.95 -10.25 15.94
C SER A 42 7.10 -11.13 16.86
N SER A 43 5.77 -11.01 16.77
CA SER A 43 4.80 -11.81 17.52
C SER A 43 4.41 -13.12 16.80
N HIS A 44 5.05 -13.45 15.68
CA HIS A 44 4.68 -14.59 14.82
C HIS A 44 3.23 -14.54 14.32
N GLU A 45 2.63 -13.35 14.27
CA GLU A 45 1.32 -13.12 13.65
C GLU A 45 1.47 -12.93 12.13
N LYS A 46 0.35 -13.02 11.41
CA LYS A 46 0.33 -12.61 9.99
C LYS A 46 0.69 -11.12 9.89
N CYS A 47 1.78 -10.84 9.18
CA CYS A 47 2.28 -9.50 8.93
C CYS A 47 1.53 -8.88 7.77
N SER A 48 0.57 -7.99 8.07
CA SER A 48 -0.20 -7.28 7.06
C SER A 48 -0.07 -5.77 7.17
N ILE A 49 0.11 -5.10 6.03
CA ILE A 49 0.11 -3.64 5.96
C ILE A 49 -1.25 -3.16 5.47
N VAL A 50 -1.81 -2.18 6.15
CA VAL A 50 -3.01 -1.46 5.69
C VAL A 50 -2.58 -0.07 5.26
N VAL A 51 -2.75 0.23 3.97
CA VAL A 51 -2.43 1.52 3.37
C VAL A 51 -3.72 2.32 3.29
N LEU A 52 -3.83 3.38 4.10
CA LEU A 52 -4.93 4.34 4.02
C LEU A 52 -4.51 5.46 3.07
N LEU A 53 -5.09 5.48 1.87
CA LEU A 53 -4.74 6.45 0.85
C LEU A 53 -5.03 7.91 1.27
N ASP A 54 -6.02 8.10 2.15
CA ASP A 54 -6.39 9.40 2.72
C ASP A 54 -5.25 10.08 3.50
N HIS A 55 -4.25 9.30 3.94
CA HIS A 55 -3.12 9.80 4.72
C HIS A 55 -1.91 10.14 3.84
N LEU A 56 -2.01 9.96 2.52
CA LEU A 56 -0.90 10.12 1.59
C LEU A 56 -1.03 11.41 0.78
N ARG A 57 0.12 12.02 0.52
CA ARG A 57 0.30 13.07 -0.49
C ARG A 57 1.06 12.49 -1.67
N ALA A 58 1.04 13.18 -2.81
CA ALA A 58 1.78 12.76 -4.02
C ALA A 58 3.26 12.44 -3.73
N ALA A 59 3.92 13.22 -2.86
CA ALA A 59 5.32 13.04 -2.48
C ALA A 59 5.59 11.75 -1.68
N ASP A 60 4.56 11.14 -1.07
CA ASP A 60 4.73 9.94 -0.24
C ASP A 60 4.77 8.65 -1.08
N PHE A 61 4.28 8.69 -2.32
CA PHE A 61 4.15 7.50 -3.16
C PHE A 61 5.49 6.96 -3.63
N SER A 62 6.41 7.80 -4.13
CA SER A 62 7.70 7.31 -4.64
C SER A 62 8.51 6.57 -3.55
N PRO A 63 8.66 7.11 -2.32
CA PRO A 63 9.35 6.36 -1.28
C PRO A 63 8.64 5.08 -0.87
N LEU A 64 7.31 5.09 -0.85
CA LEU A 64 6.51 3.93 -0.48
C LEU A 64 6.60 2.80 -1.53
N ILE A 65 6.60 3.16 -2.81
CA ILE A 65 6.78 2.24 -3.94
C ILE A 65 8.15 1.56 -3.86
N ASP A 66 9.22 2.32 -3.60
CA ASP A 66 10.58 1.77 -3.45
C ASP A 66 10.62 0.70 -2.35
N VAL A 67 9.96 0.95 -1.21
CA VAL A 67 9.88 -0.04 -0.13
C VAL A 67 9.16 -1.29 -0.61
N PHE A 68 8.01 -1.16 -1.28
CA PHE A 68 7.27 -2.31 -1.80
C PHE A 68 8.02 -3.08 -2.90
N LEU A 69 8.87 -2.43 -3.69
CA LEU A 69 9.73 -3.09 -4.67
C LEU A 69 10.80 -3.96 -4.00
N GLU A 70 11.34 -3.50 -2.87
CA GLU A 70 12.40 -4.20 -2.13
C GLU A 70 11.87 -5.27 -1.16
N ILE A 71 10.56 -5.30 -0.91
CA ILE A 71 9.93 -6.26 0.01
C ILE A 71 9.97 -7.66 -0.60
N ASP A 72 10.70 -8.57 0.04
CA ASP A 72 10.69 -9.98 -0.34
C ASP A 72 9.34 -10.62 0.01
N SER A 73 8.98 -11.67 -0.73
CA SER A 73 7.75 -12.41 -0.50
C SER A 73 7.64 -13.05 0.90
N SER A 74 8.75 -13.21 1.62
CA SER A 74 8.79 -13.71 3.00
C SER A 74 8.61 -12.63 4.07
N ASN A 75 8.58 -11.34 3.68
CA ASN A 75 8.56 -10.24 4.63
C ASN A 75 7.15 -9.81 5.04
N ILE A 76 6.19 -9.91 4.11
CA ILE A 76 4.79 -9.47 4.30
C ILE A 76 3.87 -10.56 3.78
N ASP A 77 2.80 -10.84 4.52
CA ASP A 77 1.78 -11.80 4.13
C ASP A 77 0.72 -11.18 3.22
N ALA A 78 0.31 -9.94 3.54
CA ALA A 78 -0.72 -9.23 2.78
C ALA A 78 -0.57 -7.70 2.87
N VAL A 79 -1.11 -7.00 1.88
CA VAL A 79 -1.31 -5.57 1.87
C VAL A 79 -2.75 -5.28 1.48
N ASP A 80 -3.42 -4.47 2.28
CA ASP A 80 -4.74 -3.93 1.99
C ASP A 80 -4.62 -2.44 1.66
N ILE A 81 -5.36 -1.97 0.66
CA ILE A 81 -5.43 -0.56 0.28
C ILE A 81 -6.85 -0.09 0.51
N LEU A 82 -7.02 0.94 1.34
CA LEU A 82 -8.32 1.53 1.65
C LEU A 82 -8.30 3.03 1.31
N HIS A 83 -9.42 3.52 0.81
CA HIS A 83 -9.68 4.94 0.60
C HIS A 83 -11.11 5.25 0.99
N GLU A 84 -11.26 6.07 2.02
CA GLU A 84 -12.54 6.34 2.66
C GLU A 84 -13.11 7.71 2.27
N SER A 85 -12.27 8.63 1.78
CA SER A 85 -12.64 10.00 1.42
C SER A 85 -13.03 10.15 -0.05
N PRO A 86 -13.87 11.13 -0.42
CA PRO A 86 -14.13 11.49 -1.82
C PRO A 86 -12.99 12.30 -2.48
N ILE A 87 -11.84 12.48 -1.81
CA ILE A 87 -10.73 13.30 -2.32
C ILE A 87 -10.11 12.65 -3.56
N ILE A 88 -9.82 13.47 -4.56
CA ILE A 88 -9.18 13.03 -5.80
C ILE A 88 -7.70 12.79 -5.54
N LEU A 89 -7.29 11.53 -5.60
CA LEU A 89 -5.88 11.14 -5.66
C LEU A 89 -5.42 10.99 -7.09
N THR A 90 -4.12 11.18 -7.33
CA THR A 90 -3.54 10.96 -8.65
C THR A 90 -3.57 9.47 -8.98
N GLU A 91 -4.41 9.10 -9.93
CA GLU A 91 -4.62 7.73 -10.41
C GLU A 91 -3.31 7.00 -10.72
N GLU A 92 -2.38 7.68 -11.39
CA GLU A 92 -1.10 7.11 -11.82
C GLU A 92 -0.25 6.61 -10.64
N TYR A 93 -0.21 7.35 -9.53
CA TYR A 93 0.56 6.96 -8.36
C TYR A 93 -0.07 5.76 -7.65
N VAL A 94 -1.40 5.76 -7.49
CA VAL A 94 -2.13 4.64 -6.87
C VAL A 94 -1.97 3.37 -7.72
N LEU A 95 -2.12 3.51 -9.04
CA LEU A 95 -1.96 2.40 -9.98
C LEU A 95 -0.53 1.82 -9.96
N SER A 96 0.49 2.69 -9.93
CA SER A 96 1.88 2.25 -9.83
C SER A 96 2.14 1.50 -8.52
N MET A 97 1.57 1.95 -7.42
CA MET A 97 1.70 1.27 -6.13
C MET A 97 1.01 -0.10 -6.12
N ILE A 98 -0.23 -0.18 -6.63
CA ILE A 98 -0.96 -1.46 -6.80
C ILE A 98 -0.13 -2.45 -7.63
N ARG A 99 0.47 -1.99 -8.74
CA ARG A 99 1.34 -2.79 -9.60
C ARG A 99 2.56 -3.36 -8.87
N THR A 100 3.19 -2.54 -8.04
CA THR A 100 4.35 -2.96 -7.27
C THR A 100 3.98 -4.00 -6.21
N ILE A 101 2.85 -3.80 -5.53
CA ILE A 101 2.44 -4.70 -4.44
C ILE A 101 1.92 -6.04 -5.00
N ASN A 102 1.18 -6.01 -6.11
CA ASN A 102 0.64 -7.12 -6.90
C ASN A 102 0.37 -8.41 -6.09
N LEU A 103 1.35 -9.32 -5.99
CA LEU A 103 1.20 -10.64 -5.38
C LEU A 103 0.90 -10.61 -3.87
N LYS A 104 1.05 -9.45 -3.23
CA LYS A 104 0.73 -9.24 -1.82
C LYS A 104 -0.59 -8.50 -1.60
N LEU A 105 -1.23 -8.01 -2.66
CA LEU A 105 -2.54 -7.37 -2.52
C LEU A 105 -3.59 -8.41 -2.13
N ARG A 106 -4.35 -8.07 -1.09
CA ARG A 106 -5.46 -8.90 -0.61
C ARG A 106 -6.80 -8.17 -0.77
N LEU A 107 -6.84 -6.89 -0.41
CA LEU A 107 -8.05 -6.07 -0.45
C LEU A 107 -7.73 -4.71 -1.07
N VAL A 108 -8.60 -4.25 -1.96
CA VAL A 108 -8.58 -2.86 -2.46
C VAL A 108 -10.00 -2.31 -2.34
N GLU A 109 -10.19 -1.39 -1.40
CA GLU A 109 -11.46 -0.72 -1.13
C GLU A 109 -11.31 0.78 -1.42
N LEU A 110 -12.08 1.30 -2.37
CA LEU A 110 -11.96 2.66 -2.90
C LEU A 110 -13.34 3.31 -2.93
N ARG A 111 -13.69 4.05 -1.87
CA ARG A 111 -14.98 4.73 -1.77
C ARG A 111 -14.94 6.08 -2.50
N ASP A 112 -16.00 6.35 -3.27
CA ASP A 112 -16.28 7.66 -3.92
C ASP A 112 -15.14 8.29 -4.75
N VAL A 113 -14.31 7.47 -5.39
CA VAL A 113 -13.17 7.97 -6.18
C VAL A 113 -13.52 8.10 -7.66
N SER A 114 -13.19 9.24 -8.24
CA SER A 114 -13.25 9.48 -9.69
C SER A 114 -12.08 8.85 -10.43
N PHE A 115 -11.83 7.54 -10.23
CA PHE A 115 -10.84 6.82 -11.05
C PHE A 115 -11.40 6.53 -12.43
N GLY A 116 -10.56 6.61 -13.47
CA GLY A 116 -10.94 6.34 -14.84
C GLY A 116 -11.31 4.87 -15.09
N LYS A 117 -11.99 4.61 -16.22
CA LYS A 117 -12.33 3.24 -16.68
C LYS A 117 -11.10 2.34 -16.76
N ASP A 118 -9.96 2.89 -17.16
CA ASP A 118 -8.72 2.12 -17.34
C ASP A 118 -8.12 1.66 -16.01
N PHE A 119 -8.24 2.46 -14.94
CA PHE A 119 -7.89 2.03 -13.59
C PHE A 119 -8.71 0.81 -13.18
N PHE A 120 -10.04 0.89 -13.26
CA PHE A 120 -10.91 -0.23 -12.88
C PHE A 120 -10.66 -1.46 -13.75
N ARG A 121 -10.47 -1.30 -15.07
CA ARG A 121 -10.12 -2.42 -15.97
C ARG A 121 -8.83 -3.11 -15.53
N PHE A 122 -7.86 -2.35 -15.07
CA PHE A 122 -6.60 -2.88 -14.58
C PHE A 122 -6.78 -3.62 -13.26
N VAL A 123 -7.38 -2.98 -12.23
CA VAL A 123 -7.49 -3.58 -10.91
C VAL A 123 -8.44 -4.79 -10.93
N LEU A 124 -9.51 -4.76 -11.74
CA LEU A 124 -10.44 -5.90 -11.93
C LEU A 124 -9.79 -7.11 -12.62
N TRP A 125 -8.63 -6.94 -13.27
CA TRP A 125 -7.90 -8.05 -13.87
C TRP A 125 -7.04 -8.83 -12.86
N PHE A 126 -6.91 -8.37 -11.61
CA PHE A 126 -6.19 -9.10 -10.57
C PHE A 126 -7.11 -10.09 -9.87
N PRO A 127 -6.96 -11.40 -10.10
CA PRO A 127 -7.83 -12.41 -9.48
C PRO A 127 -7.67 -12.51 -7.96
N SER A 128 -6.61 -11.93 -7.41
CA SER A 128 -6.28 -11.93 -5.98
C SER A 128 -6.96 -10.80 -5.19
N ILE A 129 -7.55 -9.81 -5.86
CA ILE A 129 -8.13 -8.64 -5.21
C ILE A 129 -9.61 -8.90 -4.93
N ILE A 130 -9.97 -8.89 -3.65
CA ILE A 130 -11.37 -8.85 -3.25
C ILE A 130 -11.84 -7.41 -3.40
N PHE A 131 -12.86 -7.20 -4.23
CA PHE A 131 -13.59 -5.94 -4.30
C PHE A 131 -14.90 -6.07 -3.55
N GLU A 132 -15.21 -5.11 -2.69
CA GLU A 132 -16.52 -5.07 -2.06
C GLU A 132 -17.60 -4.67 -3.07
N LYS A 133 -18.73 -5.37 -3.03
CA LYS A 133 -19.77 -5.38 -4.08
C LYS A 133 -20.36 -4.01 -4.38
N ASP A 134 -20.38 -3.11 -3.40
CA ASP A 134 -20.92 -1.75 -3.55
C ASP A 134 -19.98 -0.82 -4.35
N MET A 135 -18.69 -1.16 -4.45
CA MET A 135 -17.69 -0.34 -5.13
C MET A 135 -17.77 -0.47 -6.66
N VAL A 136 -17.92 -1.71 -7.16
CA VAL A 136 -17.95 -2.00 -8.60
C VAL A 136 -19.23 -1.49 -9.24
N VAL A 137 -20.38 -1.68 -8.57
CA VAL A 137 -21.69 -1.30 -9.11
C VAL A 137 -21.84 0.22 -9.20
N THR A 138 -21.42 0.97 -8.18
CA THR A 138 -21.63 2.42 -8.13
C THR A 138 -20.69 3.19 -9.06
N SER A 139 -19.42 2.76 -9.21
CA SER A 139 -18.47 3.39 -10.13
C SER A 139 -18.71 3.02 -11.60
N PHE A 140 -19.08 1.77 -11.89
CA PHE A 140 -19.37 1.36 -13.27
C PHE A 140 -20.65 2.02 -13.81
N MET A 141 -21.68 2.17 -12.97
CA MET A 141 -22.94 2.84 -13.34
C MET A 141 -22.81 4.36 -13.47
N ARG A 142 -21.85 5.01 -12.78
CA ARG A 142 -21.59 6.47 -12.91
C ARG A 142 -20.89 6.85 -14.22
N GLN A 143 -20.33 5.88 -14.96
CA GLN A 143 -19.51 6.10 -16.15
C GLN A 143 -20.16 5.59 -17.46
N LEU A 144 -21.43 5.16 -17.39
CA LEU A 144 -22.32 4.88 -18.52
C LEU A 144 -23.26 6.06 -18.73
#